data_AF-A0A2J5QBM8-F1
#
_entry.id   AF-A0A2J5QBM8-F1
#
_cell.length_a   1.000
_cell.length_b   1.000
_cell.length_c   1.000
_cell.angle_alpha   90.00
_cell.angle_beta   90.00
_cell.angle_gamma   90.00
#
_symmetry.space_group_name_H-M   'P 1'
#
loop_
_entity.id
_entity.type
_entity.pdbx_description
1 polymer ?
#
loop_
_entity_poly.entity_id
_entity_poly.type
_entity_poly.pdbx_seq_one_letter_code
_entity_poly.pdbx_strand_id
1 'polypeptide(L)'
;MRIDRRLSRDVLTERQLYFIECWSNFCHKNSPDTDRVGYSNPLSTIRELLFLYEMEDRFSADKKRLRVATELLELLETDQVLKREAFEDIPAQLVTLLDRDLLVDPTRSPVEKRPRLICSLCVQLADITEASYITEALEMLEQELFAGPPLDEHHARDIYSLTNGVMSVLLTRGMTLTECYLLYINIFRNVSTDPNAFRAAFHSFRQKLVTPTRDVTVRMFITSEKLHTLLNTQGPTLQFNGCVFMPLDEARQRFSLSVDIPVCSMSDTSARNMAGQMLRESLDVIAYMVGKGDITVQKQFMIIRDEDETEVPRFDNEIEANADRLTDEEFARFMVAMNRLFTDTPDVSRKKISSAFRFFRNGIESQVQESRFTAYWSALESLTLGVAPGTPSHEQHVISVVAPCMVLDYVVKQLFSLRKVLRFILREPGHPLRTPEIASLPLGQLYALLKDADRVRELQTDLQHFPYVMYRVRKLAGICASPEKMADKLGQHAEKVTRHLHRLYLLRNTIVHNAGTSPHIDLLTVNLEHYLRATISALFNIVVIHPTVSTAEEAFTRCQFTSESVFRELNPLHGITEKKVYTAIDNQLKNGTLSRSDARLIAWLNAHH
;
A
#
# COMPACT_ATOMS: atom_id res chain seq x y z
N MET A 1 -1.23 -10.43 -9.27
CA MET A 1 -0.99 -11.82 -8.84
C MET A 1 0.32 -12.32 -9.41
N ARG A 2 1.15 -12.94 -8.58
CA ARG A 2 2.44 -13.54 -8.94
C ARG A 2 2.43 -15.01 -8.54
N ILE A 3 2.98 -15.85 -9.41
CA ILE A 3 3.14 -17.29 -9.20
C ILE A 3 4.64 -17.57 -9.19
N ASP A 4 5.13 -18.26 -8.16
CA ASP A 4 6.50 -18.77 -8.14
C ASP A 4 6.52 -20.23 -8.59
N ARG A 5 7.18 -20.51 -9.72
CA ARG A 5 7.33 -21.87 -10.29
C ARG A 5 8.17 -22.79 -9.42
N ARG A 6 8.99 -22.23 -8.54
CA ARG A 6 9.94 -22.99 -7.71
C ARG A 6 9.26 -23.66 -6.51
N LEU A 7 8.01 -23.29 -6.21
CA LEU A 7 7.25 -23.90 -5.13
C LEU A 7 6.89 -25.36 -5.45
N SER A 8 7.20 -26.25 -4.51
CA SER A 8 6.89 -27.68 -4.54
C SER A 8 5.40 -27.93 -4.26
N ARG A 9 4.54 -27.65 -5.24
CA ARG A 9 3.07 -27.70 -5.11
C ARG A 9 2.51 -29.08 -4.76
N ASP A 10 3.19 -30.14 -5.19
CA ASP A 10 2.73 -31.53 -4.95
C ASP A 10 3.01 -32.02 -3.53
N VAL A 11 3.81 -31.29 -2.75
CA VAL A 11 4.22 -31.67 -1.39
C VAL A 11 3.38 -30.98 -0.32
N LEU A 12 2.92 -29.77 -0.61
CA LEU A 12 2.23 -28.92 0.35
C LEU A 12 0.73 -29.19 0.33
N THR A 13 0.08 -29.12 1.50
CA THR A 13 -1.39 -29.10 1.53
C THR A 13 -1.91 -27.79 0.93
N GLU A 14 -3.17 -27.77 0.49
CA GLU A 14 -3.81 -26.58 -0.10
C GLU A 14 -3.72 -25.35 0.81
N ARG A 15 -3.92 -25.52 2.13
CA ARG A 15 -3.84 -24.44 3.14
C ARG A 15 -2.42 -23.89 3.27
N GLN A 16 -1.42 -24.77 3.32
CA GLN A 16 0.00 -24.40 3.43
C GLN A 16 0.49 -23.67 2.18
N LEU A 17 0.15 -24.20 1.00
CA LEU A 17 0.46 -23.56 -0.28
C LEU A 17 -0.22 -22.20 -0.38
N TYR A 18 -1.49 -22.10 -0.02
CA TYR A 18 -2.23 -20.83 -0.01
C TYR A 18 -1.58 -19.77 0.86
N PHE A 19 -1.16 -20.12 2.09
CA PHE A 19 -0.41 -19.21 2.97
C PHE A 19 0.90 -18.72 2.36
N ILE A 20 1.71 -19.62 1.80
CA ILE A 20 2.98 -19.25 1.15
C ILE A 20 2.71 -18.30 -0.04
N GLU A 21 1.68 -18.58 -0.83
CA GLU A 21 1.29 -17.73 -1.96
C GLU A 21 0.75 -16.37 -1.49
N CYS A 22 -0.02 -16.30 -0.40
CA CYS A 22 -0.43 -15.04 0.25
C CYS A 22 0.80 -14.22 0.67
N TRP A 23 1.69 -14.81 1.49
CA TRP A 23 2.86 -14.11 2.01
C TRP A 23 3.76 -13.60 0.87
N SER A 24 4.04 -14.44 -0.12
CA SER A 24 4.86 -14.04 -1.27
C SER A 24 4.20 -12.93 -2.09
N ASN A 25 2.89 -13.00 -2.36
CA ASN A 25 2.21 -11.93 -3.10
C ASN A 25 2.22 -10.61 -2.32
N PHE A 26 2.04 -10.63 -1.00
CA PHE A 26 2.01 -9.44 -0.17
C PHE A 26 3.32 -8.62 -0.17
N CYS A 27 4.48 -9.30 -0.29
CA CYS A 27 5.80 -8.65 -0.25
C CYS A 27 6.54 -8.63 -1.59
N HIS A 28 6.01 -9.24 -2.65
CA HIS A 28 6.67 -9.25 -3.96
C HIS A 28 6.59 -7.87 -4.63
N LYS A 29 7.75 -7.34 -5.06
CA LYS A 29 7.86 -5.99 -5.63
C LYS A 29 6.88 -5.67 -6.77
N ASN A 30 6.61 -6.65 -7.62
CA ASN A 30 5.73 -6.48 -8.79
C ASN A 30 4.28 -6.93 -8.55
N SER A 31 3.87 -7.22 -7.31
CA SER A 31 2.45 -7.52 -7.05
C SER A 31 1.59 -6.27 -7.29
N PRO A 32 0.38 -6.39 -7.86
CA PRO A 32 -0.55 -5.26 -7.95
C PRO A 32 -0.90 -4.78 -6.54
N ASP A 33 -1.26 -3.50 -6.41
CA ASP A 33 -1.59 -2.85 -5.14
C ASP A 33 -2.64 -3.62 -4.32
N THR A 34 -3.63 -4.22 -4.99
CA THR A 34 -4.67 -5.04 -4.34
C THR A 34 -4.20 -6.42 -3.86
N ASP A 35 -3.01 -6.86 -4.25
CA ASP A 35 -2.35 -8.09 -3.81
C ASP A 35 -1.16 -7.79 -2.86
N ARG A 36 -0.91 -6.52 -2.51
CA ARG A 36 0.11 -6.14 -1.53
C ARG A 36 -0.47 -6.14 -0.12
N VAL A 37 0.40 -6.22 0.87
CA VAL A 37 0.04 -6.02 2.27
C VAL A 37 -0.66 -4.67 2.47
N GLY A 38 -1.71 -4.67 3.28
CA GLY A 38 -2.40 -3.45 3.69
C GLY A 38 -1.55 -2.60 4.64
N TYR A 39 -1.64 -1.27 4.49
CA TYR A 39 -1.01 -0.32 5.42
C TYR A 39 -1.73 -0.27 6.77
N SER A 40 -3.07 -0.23 6.74
CA SER A 40 -3.89 -0.09 7.94
C SER A 40 -3.94 -1.39 8.73
N ASN A 41 -3.57 -1.29 10.00
CA ASN A 41 -3.67 -2.32 11.01
C ASN A 41 -3.93 -1.65 12.37
N PRO A 42 -4.32 -2.40 13.42
CA PRO A 42 -4.65 -1.80 14.71
C PRO A 42 -3.56 -0.86 15.23
N LEU A 43 -2.29 -1.30 15.21
CA LEU A 43 -1.17 -0.51 15.72
C LEU A 43 -0.93 0.78 14.91
N SER A 44 -0.92 0.70 13.58
CA SER A 44 -0.67 1.88 12.73
C SER A 44 -1.79 2.90 12.85
N THR A 45 -3.05 2.46 12.91
CA THR A 45 -4.21 3.34 13.07
C THR A 45 -4.27 3.98 14.47
N ILE A 46 -3.91 3.24 15.53
CA ILE A 46 -3.82 3.80 16.89
C ILE A 46 -2.72 4.88 16.96
N ARG A 47 -1.53 4.59 16.42
CA ARG A 47 -0.41 5.56 16.39
C ARG A 47 -0.77 6.81 15.57
N GLU A 48 -1.47 6.65 14.45
CA GLU A 48 -1.98 7.77 13.67
C GLU A 48 -2.97 8.64 14.47
N LEU A 49 -3.89 8.01 15.22
CA LEU A 49 -4.84 8.73 16.05
C LEU A 49 -4.16 9.49 17.19
N LEU A 50 -3.19 8.87 17.87
CA LEU A 50 -2.39 9.50 18.92
C LEU A 50 -1.60 10.71 18.38
N PHE A 51 -0.94 10.55 17.23
CA PHE A 51 -0.24 11.65 16.56
C PHE A 51 -1.19 12.83 16.25
N LEU A 52 -2.43 12.56 15.81
CA LEU A 52 -3.41 13.61 15.55
C LEU A 52 -3.89 14.34 16.81
N TYR A 53 -3.77 13.75 18.01
CA TYR A 53 -4.03 14.46 19.26
C TYR A 53 -2.87 15.41 19.62
N GLU A 54 -1.63 15.08 19.28
CA GLU A 54 -0.47 15.97 19.48
C GLU A 54 -0.57 17.25 18.62
N MET A 55 -1.30 17.19 17.51
CA MET A 55 -1.53 18.34 16.64
C MET A 55 -2.59 19.33 17.18
N GLU A 56 -3.27 19.02 18.30
CA GLU A 56 -4.38 19.80 18.87
C GLU A 56 -5.45 20.13 17.80
N ASP A 57 -5.88 21.39 17.66
CA ASP A 57 -6.89 21.80 16.66
C ASP A 57 -6.27 22.34 15.34
N ARG A 58 -4.95 22.21 15.17
CA ARG A 58 -4.26 22.73 13.99
C ARG A 58 -4.65 21.92 12.75
N PHE A 59 -4.71 22.59 11.60
CA PHE A 59 -4.92 21.95 10.29
C PHE A 59 -6.16 21.05 10.20
N SER A 60 -7.26 21.41 10.86
CA SER A 60 -8.52 20.63 10.90
C SER A 60 -8.31 19.19 11.39
N ALA A 61 -7.53 19.05 12.46
CA ALA A 61 -7.23 17.76 13.08
C ALA A 61 -8.49 17.05 13.63
N ASP A 62 -9.51 17.78 14.06
CA ASP A 62 -10.83 17.25 14.44
C ASP A 62 -11.44 16.34 13.36
N LYS A 63 -11.50 16.81 12.12
CA LYS A 63 -12.01 16.02 10.98
C LYS A 63 -11.10 14.85 10.64
N LYS A 64 -9.80 14.98 10.87
CA LYS A 64 -8.82 13.89 10.67
C LYS A 64 -9.01 12.81 11.73
N ARG A 65 -9.15 13.18 13.00
CA ARG A 65 -9.39 12.26 14.13
C ARG A 65 -10.67 11.45 13.92
N LEU A 66 -11.77 12.09 13.49
CA LEU A 66 -13.01 11.39 13.15
C LEU A 66 -12.79 10.27 12.11
N ARG A 67 -12.06 10.57 11.03
CA ARG A 67 -11.77 9.60 9.96
C ARG A 67 -10.95 8.43 10.47
N VAL A 68 -9.89 8.70 11.22
CA VAL A 68 -9.01 7.67 11.79
C VAL A 68 -9.74 6.84 12.84
N ALA A 69 -10.56 7.45 13.68
CA ALA A 69 -11.38 6.76 14.68
C ALA A 69 -12.43 5.83 14.05
N THR A 70 -13.03 6.25 12.92
CA THR A 70 -13.96 5.39 12.16
C THR A 70 -13.26 4.16 11.60
N GLU A 71 -12.05 4.32 11.08
CA GLU A 71 -11.24 3.19 10.59
C GLU A 71 -10.75 2.30 11.74
N LEU A 72 -10.39 2.89 12.89
CA LEU A 72 -10.04 2.12 14.08
C LEU A 72 -11.21 1.26 14.54
N LEU A 73 -12.43 1.81 14.59
CA LEU A 73 -13.63 1.05 14.92
C LEU A 73 -13.83 -0.14 14.00
N GLU A 74 -13.70 0.05 12.68
CA GLU A 74 -13.81 -1.05 11.70
C GLU A 74 -12.79 -2.17 11.97
N LEU A 75 -11.55 -1.82 12.35
CA LEU A 75 -10.52 -2.79 12.70
C LEU A 75 -10.83 -3.51 14.02
N LEU A 76 -11.29 -2.78 15.05
CA LEU A 76 -11.68 -3.35 16.34
C LEU A 76 -12.84 -4.36 16.20
N GLU A 77 -13.78 -4.11 15.29
CA GLU A 77 -14.93 -4.99 15.02
C GLU A 77 -14.55 -6.26 14.24
N THR A 78 -13.57 -6.16 13.33
CA THR A 78 -13.30 -7.19 12.32
C THR A 78 -12.06 -8.05 12.58
N ASP A 79 -11.05 -7.51 13.25
CA ASP A 79 -9.80 -8.22 13.54
C ASP A 79 -10.01 -9.28 14.65
N GLN A 80 -9.84 -10.55 14.30
CA GLN A 80 -10.06 -11.66 15.23
C GLN A 80 -8.93 -11.79 16.27
N VAL A 81 -7.73 -11.27 15.98
CA VAL A 81 -6.60 -11.33 16.92
C VAL A 81 -6.89 -10.47 18.15
N LEU A 82 -7.54 -9.33 17.97
CA LEU A 82 -7.93 -8.43 19.06
C LEU A 82 -9.00 -9.01 19.99
N LYS A 83 -9.61 -10.15 19.64
CA LYS A 83 -10.59 -10.85 20.48
C LYS A 83 -9.96 -11.90 21.40
N ARG A 84 -8.64 -12.09 21.30
CA ARG A 84 -7.88 -13.02 22.14
C ARG A 84 -7.75 -12.48 23.55
N GLU A 85 -7.65 -13.38 24.52
CA GLU A 85 -7.59 -13.03 25.95
C GLU A 85 -6.44 -12.06 26.29
N ALA A 86 -5.35 -12.11 25.52
CA ALA A 86 -4.21 -11.20 25.66
C ALA A 86 -4.55 -9.71 25.50
N PHE A 87 -5.68 -9.37 24.88
CA PHE A 87 -6.13 -7.99 24.65
C PHE A 87 -7.12 -7.48 25.71
N GLU A 88 -7.45 -8.32 26.70
CA GLU A 88 -8.39 -7.99 27.77
C GLU A 88 -9.72 -7.43 27.21
N ASP A 89 -10.33 -6.47 27.91
CA ASP A 89 -11.59 -5.82 27.50
C ASP A 89 -11.36 -4.46 26.78
N ILE A 90 -10.10 -4.08 26.52
CA ILE A 90 -9.75 -2.77 25.97
C ILE A 90 -10.36 -2.53 24.58
N PRO A 91 -10.30 -3.50 23.62
CA PRO A 91 -10.97 -3.35 22.34
C PRO A 91 -12.47 -3.11 22.47
N ALA A 92 -13.15 -3.83 23.36
CA ALA A 92 -14.60 -3.70 23.56
C ALA A 92 -14.99 -2.35 24.20
N GLN A 93 -14.18 -1.85 25.13
CA GLN A 93 -14.34 -0.50 25.67
C GLN A 93 -14.20 0.57 24.60
N LEU A 94 -13.20 0.46 23.71
CA LEU A 94 -13.02 1.37 22.59
C LEU A 94 -14.17 1.29 21.59
N VAL A 95 -14.65 0.10 21.23
CA VAL A 95 -15.84 -0.07 20.37
C VAL A 95 -17.05 0.65 20.96
N THR A 96 -17.28 0.51 22.26
CA THR A 96 -18.38 1.17 22.96
C THR A 96 -18.25 2.70 22.95
N LEU A 97 -17.03 3.22 23.08
CA LEU A 97 -16.76 4.66 23.04
C LEU A 97 -16.78 5.25 21.63
N LEU A 98 -16.47 4.46 20.61
CA LEU A 98 -16.37 4.89 19.22
C LEU A 98 -17.67 4.60 18.44
N ASP A 99 -18.83 4.63 19.11
CA ASP A 99 -20.13 4.42 18.47
C ASP A 99 -20.32 5.28 17.21
N ARG A 100 -20.74 4.65 16.10
CA ARG A 100 -20.81 5.27 14.77
C ARG A 100 -21.73 6.48 14.74
N ASP A 101 -22.85 6.45 15.47
CA ASP A 101 -23.82 7.55 15.49
C ASP A 101 -23.29 8.74 16.30
N LEU A 102 -22.50 8.48 17.35
CA LEU A 102 -21.88 9.52 18.16
C LEU A 102 -20.67 10.17 17.48
N LEU A 103 -19.91 9.41 16.69
CA LEU A 103 -18.70 9.91 16.03
C LEU A 103 -18.98 11.05 15.06
N VAL A 104 -20.07 10.97 14.30
CA VAL A 104 -20.40 11.93 13.23
C VAL A 104 -20.77 13.32 13.77
N ASP A 105 -21.26 13.40 15.02
CA ASP A 105 -21.61 14.66 15.67
C ASP A 105 -20.43 15.20 16.52
N PRO A 106 -19.72 16.26 16.09
CA PRO A 106 -18.57 16.79 16.84
C PRO A 106 -18.92 17.27 18.25
N THR A 107 -20.18 17.62 18.49
CA THR A 107 -20.64 18.09 19.82
C THR A 107 -20.84 16.94 20.80
N ARG A 108 -20.92 15.70 20.31
CA ARG A 108 -21.16 14.49 21.11
C ARG A 108 -20.03 13.46 21.00
N SER A 109 -19.20 13.57 19.96
CA SER A 109 -18.13 12.62 19.64
C SER A 109 -17.20 12.41 20.84
N PRO A 110 -17.06 11.17 21.36
CA PRO A 110 -16.17 10.87 22.47
C PRO A 110 -14.70 11.13 22.14
N VAL A 111 -14.33 11.07 20.87
CA VAL A 111 -12.99 11.44 20.35
C VAL A 111 -12.66 12.89 20.73
N GLU A 112 -13.61 13.81 20.60
CA GLU A 112 -13.40 15.23 20.93
C GLU A 112 -13.76 15.56 22.39
N LYS A 113 -14.73 14.85 22.98
CA LYS A 113 -15.22 15.15 24.34
C LYS A 113 -14.44 14.45 25.44
N ARG A 114 -13.77 13.34 25.15
CA ARG A 114 -13.01 12.53 26.12
C ARG A 114 -11.60 12.19 25.60
N PRO A 115 -10.84 13.18 25.10
CA PRO A 115 -9.56 12.92 24.43
C PRO A 115 -8.56 12.21 25.35
N ARG A 116 -8.50 12.57 26.64
CA ARG A 116 -7.61 11.91 27.62
C ARG A 116 -7.93 10.43 27.81
N LEU A 117 -9.20 10.06 27.85
CA LEU A 117 -9.62 8.66 28.00
C LEU A 117 -9.31 7.87 26.73
N ILE A 118 -9.63 8.43 25.56
CA ILE A 118 -9.31 7.80 24.27
C ILE A 118 -7.81 7.59 24.14
N CYS A 119 -6.98 8.62 24.41
CA CYS A 119 -5.52 8.49 24.38
C CYS A 119 -5.03 7.41 25.36
N SER A 120 -5.56 7.36 26.59
CA SER A 120 -5.16 6.36 27.58
C SER A 120 -5.42 4.94 27.11
N LEU A 121 -6.62 4.66 26.57
CA LEU A 121 -6.97 3.34 26.04
C LEU A 121 -6.19 3.01 24.77
N CYS A 122 -5.95 4.00 23.91
CA CYS A 122 -5.13 3.84 22.72
C CYS A 122 -3.67 3.51 23.06
N VAL A 123 -3.05 4.18 24.02
CA VAL A 123 -1.70 3.87 24.48
C VAL A 123 -1.64 2.45 25.03
N GLN A 124 -2.57 2.09 25.92
CA GLN A 124 -2.63 0.73 26.48
C GLN A 124 -2.80 -0.33 25.38
N LEU A 125 -3.71 -0.11 24.42
CA LEU A 125 -3.92 -1.05 23.32
C LEU A 125 -2.71 -1.12 22.39
N ALA A 126 -2.00 -0.02 22.14
CA ALA A 126 -0.77 -0.01 21.36
C ALA A 126 0.30 -0.88 22.02
N ASP A 127 0.52 -0.71 23.32
CA ASP A 127 1.52 -1.47 24.08
C ASP A 127 1.22 -2.98 24.05
N ILE A 128 -0.04 -3.37 24.27
CA ILE A 128 -0.47 -4.77 24.20
C ILE A 128 -0.32 -5.31 22.77
N THR A 129 -0.69 -4.53 21.76
CA THR A 129 -0.57 -4.93 20.35
C THR A 129 0.89 -5.18 19.96
N GLU A 130 1.82 -4.31 20.41
CA GLU A 130 3.24 -4.48 20.16
C GLU A 130 3.81 -5.75 20.80
N ALA A 131 3.37 -6.07 22.03
CA ALA A 131 3.84 -7.22 22.78
C ALA A 131 3.26 -8.56 22.26
N SER A 132 1.96 -8.61 21.96
CA SER A 132 1.22 -9.87 21.86
C SER A 132 0.66 -10.18 20.46
N TYR A 133 0.40 -9.17 19.61
CA TYR A 133 -0.37 -9.38 18.37
C TYR A 133 0.26 -10.42 17.43
N ILE A 134 1.58 -10.33 17.20
CA ILE A 134 2.28 -11.26 16.31
C ILE A 134 2.22 -12.69 16.85
N THR A 135 2.39 -12.87 18.16
CA THR A 135 2.37 -14.19 18.81
C THR A 135 0.98 -14.82 18.70
N GLU A 136 -0.08 -14.08 19.04
CA GLU A 136 -1.46 -14.55 18.97
C GLU A 136 -1.88 -14.85 17.52
N ALA A 137 -1.55 -13.97 16.58
CA ALA A 137 -1.88 -14.15 15.17
C ALA A 137 -1.17 -15.37 14.56
N LEU A 138 0.09 -15.63 14.93
CA LEU A 138 0.83 -16.81 14.48
C LEU A 138 0.29 -18.11 15.07
N GLU A 139 -0.22 -18.10 16.31
CA GLU A 139 -0.87 -19.25 16.92
C GLU A 139 -2.19 -19.59 16.19
N MET A 140 -3.03 -18.58 15.94
CA MET A 140 -4.26 -18.76 15.16
C MET A 140 -3.95 -19.26 13.74
N LEU A 141 -2.92 -18.69 13.10
CA LEU A 141 -2.49 -19.10 11.78
C LEU A 141 -1.97 -20.55 11.79
N GLU A 142 -1.21 -20.96 12.79
CA GLU A 142 -0.76 -22.34 12.95
C GLU A 142 -1.94 -23.31 13.00
N GLN A 143 -2.97 -23.01 13.80
CA GLN A 143 -4.19 -23.82 13.89
C GLN A 143 -4.87 -23.96 12.53
N GLU A 144 -5.01 -22.87 11.78
CA GLU A 144 -5.60 -22.88 10.44
C GLU A 144 -4.79 -23.69 9.42
N LEU A 145 -3.45 -23.59 9.46
CA LEU A 145 -2.57 -24.26 8.50
C LEU A 145 -2.45 -25.77 8.70
N PHE A 146 -2.65 -26.24 9.93
CA PHE A 146 -2.57 -27.66 10.28
C PHE A 146 -3.93 -28.32 10.52
N ALA A 147 -5.03 -27.57 10.36
CA ALA A 147 -6.37 -28.14 10.29
C ALA A 147 -6.57 -28.98 9.01
N GLY A 148 -7.51 -29.94 9.07
CA GLY A 148 -7.75 -30.88 7.98
C GLY A 148 -8.24 -30.22 6.68
N PRO A 149 -8.00 -30.83 5.51
CA PRO A 149 -8.56 -30.37 4.23
C PRO A 149 -10.11 -30.48 4.21
N PRO A 150 -10.82 -29.70 3.37
CA PRO A 150 -10.33 -28.81 2.30
C PRO A 150 -10.08 -27.34 2.75
N LEU A 151 -9.52 -26.51 1.86
CA LEU A 151 -9.50 -25.05 2.01
C LEU A 151 -10.81 -24.46 1.47
N ASP A 152 -11.78 -24.23 2.36
CA ASP A 152 -13.00 -23.51 2.01
C ASP A 152 -12.83 -21.99 2.03
N GLU A 153 -13.89 -21.24 1.70
CA GLU A 153 -13.84 -19.78 1.65
C GLU A 153 -13.60 -19.13 3.02
N HIS A 154 -14.08 -19.74 4.10
CA HIS A 154 -13.92 -19.20 5.46
C HIS A 154 -12.47 -19.34 5.91
N HIS A 155 -11.90 -20.54 5.81
CA HIS A 155 -10.50 -20.79 6.13
C HIS A 155 -9.54 -20.00 5.23
N ALA A 156 -9.84 -19.85 3.93
CA ALA A 156 -9.06 -19.00 3.04
C ALA A 156 -9.11 -17.52 3.47
N ARG A 157 -10.28 -17.02 3.89
CA ARG A 157 -10.41 -15.66 4.39
C ARG A 157 -9.58 -15.44 5.66
N ASP A 158 -9.59 -16.40 6.58
CA ASP A 158 -8.90 -16.30 7.87
C ASP A 158 -7.38 -16.37 7.68
N ILE A 159 -6.87 -17.33 6.89
CA ILE A 159 -5.45 -17.38 6.52
C ILE A 159 -5.03 -16.08 5.85
N TYR A 160 -5.82 -15.55 4.91
CA TYR A 160 -5.51 -14.29 4.23
C TYR A 160 -5.44 -13.11 5.21
N SER A 161 -6.43 -12.96 6.10
CA SER A 161 -6.48 -11.85 7.06
C SER A 161 -5.37 -11.94 8.10
N LEU A 162 -5.10 -13.12 8.66
CA LEU A 162 -4.03 -13.35 9.63
C LEU A 162 -2.66 -13.08 9.00
N THR A 163 -2.42 -13.59 7.79
CA THR A 163 -1.17 -13.35 7.06
C THR A 163 -0.96 -11.86 6.79
N ASN A 164 -2.03 -11.15 6.38
CA ASN A 164 -1.96 -9.71 6.14
C ASN A 164 -1.73 -8.93 7.45
N GLY A 165 -2.42 -9.30 8.53
CA GLY A 165 -2.28 -8.69 9.86
C GLY A 165 -0.86 -8.83 10.41
N VAL A 166 -0.31 -10.05 10.40
CA VAL A 166 1.07 -10.32 10.81
C VAL A 166 2.05 -9.44 10.04
N MET A 167 2.02 -9.47 8.70
CA MET A 167 2.94 -8.68 7.89
C MET A 167 2.74 -7.18 8.10
N SER A 168 1.50 -6.70 8.16
CA SER A 168 1.20 -5.28 8.33
C SER A 168 1.72 -4.73 9.67
N VAL A 169 1.52 -5.47 10.77
CA VAL A 169 2.03 -5.07 12.09
C VAL A 169 3.56 -5.16 12.16
N LEU A 170 4.20 -6.15 11.52
CA LEU A 170 5.66 -6.20 11.41
C LEU A 170 6.22 -4.98 10.70
N LEU A 171 5.57 -4.54 9.60
CA LEU A 171 5.97 -3.32 8.91
C LEU A 171 5.84 -2.11 9.83
N THR A 172 4.74 -2.00 10.59
CA THR A 172 4.54 -0.92 11.58
C THR A 172 5.58 -0.93 12.70
N ARG A 173 6.09 -2.11 13.08
CA ARG A 173 7.21 -2.26 14.03
C ARG A 173 8.58 -1.97 13.42
N GLY A 174 8.66 -1.69 12.12
CA GLY A 174 9.88 -1.26 11.44
C GLY A 174 10.57 -2.35 10.61
N MET A 175 10.01 -3.56 10.51
CA MET A 175 10.49 -4.57 9.55
C MET A 175 10.26 -4.07 8.12
N THR A 176 11.18 -4.35 7.22
CA THR A 176 11.03 -3.95 5.81
C THR A 176 10.31 -5.02 4.99
N LEU A 177 9.68 -4.62 3.88
CA LEU A 177 9.13 -5.57 2.91
C LEU A 177 10.20 -6.46 2.27
N THR A 178 11.42 -5.94 2.15
CA THR A 178 12.60 -6.67 1.75
C THR A 178 12.89 -7.85 2.67
N GLU A 179 12.85 -7.64 3.98
CA GLU A 179 13.02 -8.72 4.96
C GLU A 179 11.86 -9.72 4.92
N CYS A 180 10.63 -9.25 4.78
CA CYS A 180 9.46 -10.13 4.62
C CYS A 180 9.64 -11.05 3.40
N TYR A 181 10.17 -10.52 2.30
CA TYR A 181 10.44 -11.30 1.09
C TYR A 181 11.63 -12.26 1.27
N LEU A 182 12.65 -11.88 2.02
CA LEU A 182 13.75 -12.78 2.40
C LEU A 182 13.28 -13.95 3.28
N LEU A 183 12.34 -13.72 4.20
CA LEU A 183 11.74 -14.80 4.99
C LEU A 183 11.08 -15.83 4.07
N TYR A 184 10.33 -15.38 3.06
CA TYR A 184 9.76 -16.27 2.04
C TYR A 184 10.84 -17.06 1.28
N ILE A 185 11.83 -16.36 0.74
CA ILE A 185 12.91 -16.96 -0.06
C ILE A 185 13.68 -18.01 0.73
N ASN A 186 14.03 -17.69 1.97
CA ASN A 186 14.96 -18.49 2.77
C ASN A 186 14.27 -19.63 3.51
N ILE A 187 12.96 -19.54 3.77
CA ILE A 187 12.24 -20.51 4.61
C ILE A 187 11.24 -21.34 3.78
N PHE A 188 10.46 -20.70 2.92
CA PHE A 188 9.31 -21.34 2.28
C PHE A 188 9.50 -21.71 0.81
N ARG A 189 10.39 -21.02 0.08
CA ARG A 189 10.53 -21.22 -1.38
C ARG A 189 10.94 -22.64 -1.75
N ASN A 190 11.82 -23.25 -0.96
CA ASN A 190 12.43 -24.55 -1.25
C ASN A 190 12.15 -25.56 -0.13
N VAL A 191 10.90 -25.62 0.37
CA VAL A 191 10.50 -26.65 1.35
C VAL A 191 10.71 -28.04 0.73
N SER A 192 11.37 -28.92 1.48
CA SER A 192 11.70 -30.28 1.03
C SER A 192 10.46 -31.18 1.03
N THR A 193 10.60 -32.37 0.45
CA THR A 193 9.53 -33.38 0.35
C THR A 193 9.24 -34.12 1.66
N ASP A 194 9.98 -33.84 2.74
CA ASP A 194 9.75 -34.47 4.05
C ASP A 194 8.40 -34.00 4.64
N PRO A 195 7.50 -34.92 5.07
CA PRO A 195 6.22 -34.56 5.67
C PRO A 195 6.29 -33.54 6.81
N ASN A 196 7.40 -33.49 7.56
CA ASN A 196 7.60 -32.54 8.65
C ASN A 196 8.30 -31.23 8.23
N ALA A 197 8.76 -31.13 6.98
CA ALA A 197 9.54 -29.99 6.50
C ALA A 197 8.79 -28.67 6.63
N PHE A 198 7.50 -28.64 6.27
CA PHE A 198 6.69 -27.42 6.40
C PHE A 198 6.53 -27.01 7.88
N ARG A 199 6.31 -27.96 8.79
CA ARG A 199 6.18 -27.68 10.22
C ARG A 199 7.48 -27.09 10.79
N ALA A 200 8.63 -27.67 10.43
CA ALA A 200 9.93 -27.14 10.81
C ALA A 200 10.18 -25.74 10.23
N ALA A 201 9.83 -25.52 8.96
CA ALA A 201 9.92 -24.23 8.29
C ALA A 201 9.04 -23.17 8.98
N PHE A 202 7.78 -23.51 9.28
CA PHE A 202 6.85 -22.61 9.97
C PHE A 202 7.32 -22.29 11.40
N HIS A 203 7.86 -23.26 12.14
CA HIS A 203 8.44 -23.00 13.46
C HIS A 203 9.64 -22.06 13.38
N SER A 204 10.56 -22.28 12.42
CA SER A 204 11.69 -21.37 12.19
C SER A 204 11.23 -19.96 11.84
N PHE A 205 10.20 -19.84 11.01
CA PHE A 205 9.56 -18.57 10.68
C PHE A 205 8.97 -17.89 11.91
N ARG A 206 8.17 -18.60 12.72
CA ARG A 206 7.59 -18.10 13.97
C ARG A 206 8.67 -17.60 14.92
N GLN A 207 9.73 -18.36 15.13
CA GLN A 207 10.83 -17.98 16.02
C GLN A 207 11.48 -16.67 15.59
N LYS A 208 11.71 -16.46 14.28
CA LYS A 208 12.29 -15.20 13.77
C LYS A 208 11.37 -13.99 13.97
N LEU A 209 10.05 -14.18 13.90
CA LEU A 209 9.08 -13.09 14.04
C LEU A 209 8.78 -12.70 15.48
N VAL A 210 8.87 -13.65 16.42
CA VAL A 210 8.60 -13.43 17.85
C VAL A 210 9.88 -13.04 18.60
N THR A 211 11.05 -13.04 17.94
CA THR A 211 12.30 -12.61 18.57
C THR A 211 12.18 -11.16 19.08
N PRO A 212 12.49 -10.90 20.36
CA PRO A 212 12.40 -9.55 20.91
C PRO A 212 13.40 -8.61 20.24
N THR A 213 13.14 -7.32 20.33
CA THR A 213 14.11 -6.29 19.93
C THR A 213 15.40 -6.45 20.73
N ARG A 214 16.54 -6.23 20.08
CA ARG A 214 17.85 -6.30 20.70
C ARG A 214 18.60 -5.00 20.49
N ASP A 215 19.38 -4.64 21.50
CA ASP A 215 20.33 -3.55 21.37
C ASP A 215 21.50 -4.03 20.51
N VAL A 216 21.77 -3.29 19.44
CA VAL A 216 22.85 -3.55 18.50
C VAL A 216 23.53 -2.24 18.14
N THR A 217 24.82 -2.29 17.80
CA THR A 217 25.51 -1.13 17.24
C THR A 217 25.62 -1.30 15.73
N VAL A 218 25.13 -0.31 14.98
CA VAL A 218 25.28 -0.26 13.54
C VAL A 218 26.49 0.61 13.23
N ARG A 219 27.50 0.03 12.57
CA ARG A 219 28.62 0.78 12.01
C ARG A 219 28.33 1.15 10.57
N MET A 220 28.22 2.44 10.30
CA MET A 220 28.05 3.00 8.95
C MET A 220 29.34 3.68 8.50
N PHE A 221 29.50 3.84 7.19
CA PHE A 221 30.69 4.48 6.62
C PHE A 221 30.31 5.74 5.86
N ILE A 222 31.09 6.81 6.03
CA ILE A 222 30.91 8.07 5.31
C ILE A 222 32.23 8.52 4.69
N THR A 223 32.15 9.20 3.55
CA THR A 223 33.31 9.81 2.90
C THR A 223 33.11 11.32 2.85
N SER A 224 34.04 12.05 3.47
CA SER A 224 34.07 13.52 3.45
C SER A 224 35.43 14.07 3.84
N GLU A 225 36.10 14.77 2.92
CA GLU A 225 37.42 15.37 3.15
C GLU A 225 37.41 16.41 4.28
N LYS A 226 36.44 17.32 4.26
CA LYS A 226 36.34 18.39 5.26
C LYS A 226 36.04 17.84 6.64
N LEU A 227 35.04 16.96 6.77
CA LEU A 227 34.67 16.40 8.06
C LEU A 227 35.82 15.56 8.64
N HIS A 228 36.48 14.76 7.80
CA HIS A 228 37.66 14.00 8.20
C HIS A 228 38.79 14.90 8.70
N THR A 229 39.06 16.02 8.03
CA THR A 229 40.09 16.98 8.43
C THR A 229 39.74 17.68 9.76
N LEU A 230 38.47 18.09 9.91
CA LEU A 230 37.97 18.72 11.14
C LEU A 230 38.09 17.77 12.35
N LEU A 231 37.74 16.49 12.16
CA LEU A 231 37.85 15.47 13.20
C LEU A 231 39.31 15.26 13.61
N ASN A 232 40.21 15.02 12.65
CA ASN A 232 41.64 14.83 12.92
C ASN A 232 42.29 16.02 13.65
N THR A 233 41.74 17.22 13.53
CA THR A 233 42.24 18.42 14.21
C THR A 233 41.76 18.52 15.67
N GLN A 234 40.57 18.01 15.98
CA GLN A 234 39.90 18.18 17.29
C GLN A 234 40.03 16.94 18.20
N GLY A 235 40.37 15.77 17.66
CA GLY A 235 40.56 14.52 18.40
C GLY A 235 40.12 13.29 17.59
N PRO A 236 40.50 12.06 17.98
CA PRO A 236 40.24 10.87 17.18
C PRO A 236 38.75 10.47 17.09
N THR A 237 37.89 11.03 17.93
CA THR A 237 36.47 10.65 18.01
C THR A 237 35.58 11.86 18.27
N LEU A 238 34.44 11.95 17.56
CA LEU A 238 33.36 12.92 17.86
C LEU A 238 32.08 12.17 18.18
N GLN A 239 31.44 12.53 19.29
CA GLN A 239 30.13 12.00 19.67
C GLN A 239 29.06 13.08 19.55
N PHE A 240 27.99 12.80 18.80
CA PHE A 240 26.85 13.71 18.66
C PHE A 240 25.57 12.92 18.36
N ASN A 241 24.44 13.25 19.01
CA ASN A 241 23.14 12.62 18.80
C ASN A 241 23.18 11.06 18.80
N GLY A 242 23.96 10.49 19.72
CA GLY A 242 24.18 9.03 19.81
C GLY A 242 25.13 8.44 18.76
N CYS A 243 25.54 9.20 17.75
CA CYS A 243 26.50 8.77 16.73
C CYS A 243 27.94 9.03 17.19
N VAL A 244 28.81 8.04 17.03
CA VAL A 244 30.25 8.13 17.33
C VAL A 244 31.05 8.07 16.04
N PHE A 245 31.57 9.21 15.60
CA PHE A 245 32.35 9.36 14.37
C PHE A 245 33.84 9.11 14.64
N MET A 246 34.46 8.26 13.84
CA MET A 246 35.88 7.91 13.95
C MET A 246 36.56 7.88 12.57
N PRO A 247 37.73 8.52 12.40
CA PRO A 247 38.54 8.38 11.19
C PRO A 247 39.01 6.96 10.93
N LEU A 248 39.02 6.54 9.67
CA LEU A 248 39.61 5.27 9.26
C LEU A 248 41.07 5.49 8.82
N ASP A 249 42.00 4.85 9.51
CA ASP A 249 43.46 5.02 9.32
C ASP A 249 44.05 4.22 8.13
N GLU A 250 43.22 3.59 7.29
CA GLU A 250 43.74 2.74 6.22
C GLU A 250 44.16 3.51 4.96
N ALA A 251 45.38 3.24 4.48
CA ALA A 251 46.00 3.82 3.27
C ALA A 251 45.20 3.66 1.96
N ARG A 252 44.12 2.86 1.96
CA ARG A 252 43.25 2.61 0.80
C ARG A 252 41.92 3.38 0.82
N GLN A 253 41.52 4.01 1.94
CA GLN A 253 40.21 4.67 2.07
C GLN A 253 40.34 6.15 2.50
N ARG A 254 40.97 6.95 1.64
CA ARG A 254 41.20 8.39 1.89
C ARG A 254 39.90 9.11 2.28
N PHE A 255 39.94 9.89 3.36
CA PHE A 255 38.82 10.71 3.86
C PHE A 255 37.56 9.92 4.27
N SER A 256 37.73 8.67 4.68
CA SER A 256 36.62 7.83 5.15
C SER A 256 36.54 7.85 6.67
N LEU A 257 35.31 7.85 7.17
CA LEU A 257 34.99 7.83 8.58
C LEU A 257 34.04 6.65 8.81
N SER A 258 34.20 5.97 9.94
CA SER A 258 33.19 5.08 10.48
C SER A 258 32.31 5.83 11.47
N VAL A 259 31.06 5.42 11.58
CA VAL A 259 30.10 5.98 12.54
C VAL A 259 29.38 4.84 13.23
N ASP A 260 29.61 4.71 14.53
CA ASP A 260 28.96 3.71 15.38
C ASP A 260 27.69 4.31 16.00
N ILE A 261 26.56 3.63 15.82
CA ILE A 261 25.24 4.11 16.20
C ILE A 261 24.48 3.00 16.94
N PRO A 262 24.30 3.12 18.27
CA PRO A 262 23.54 2.14 19.04
C PRO A 262 22.04 2.31 18.78
N VAL A 263 21.36 1.21 18.47
CA VAL A 263 19.92 1.15 18.20
C VAL A 263 19.30 -0.09 18.81
N CYS A 264 18.03 0.01 19.22
CA CYS A 264 17.24 -1.15 19.65
C CYS A 264 16.32 -1.57 18.50
N SER A 265 16.52 -2.76 17.95
CA SER A 265 15.81 -3.18 16.73
C SER A 265 15.44 -4.66 16.73
N MET A 266 14.37 -4.99 15.99
CA MET A 266 13.92 -6.37 15.79
C MET A 266 14.68 -7.12 14.69
N SER A 267 15.39 -6.40 13.82
CA SER A 267 16.13 -6.97 12.69
C SER A 267 17.28 -6.09 12.23
N ASP A 268 18.19 -6.66 11.43
CA ASP A 268 19.40 -5.95 10.96
C ASP A 268 19.09 -4.84 9.96
N THR A 269 18.09 -5.02 9.09
CA THR A 269 17.70 -3.96 8.14
C THR A 269 16.92 -2.87 8.86
N SER A 270 16.09 -3.22 9.84
CA SER A 270 15.41 -2.24 10.68
C SER A 270 16.43 -1.43 11.51
N ALA A 271 17.46 -2.09 12.05
CA ALA A 271 18.56 -1.44 12.78
C ALA A 271 19.29 -0.45 11.88
N ARG A 272 19.64 -0.86 10.65
CA ARG A 272 20.24 0.01 9.63
C ARG A 272 19.37 1.24 9.35
N ASN A 273 18.06 1.08 9.21
CA ASN A 273 17.16 2.20 8.91
C ASN A 273 17.09 3.20 10.07
N MET A 274 16.99 2.71 11.30
CA MET A 274 17.01 3.54 12.51
C MET A 274 18.35 4.29 12.64
N ALA A 275 19.47 3.57 12.50
CA ALA A 275 20.81 4.15 12.56
C ALA A 275 21.02 5.18 11.44
N GLY A 276 20.55 4.89 10.22
CA GLY A 276 20.61 5.80 9.10
C GLY A 276 19.78 7.07 9.32
N GLN A 277 18.65 6.99 10.04
CA GLN A 277 17.88 8.18 10.42
C GLN A 277 18.64 9.04 11.44
N MET A 278 19.16 8.43 12.51
CA MET A 278 19.97 9.15 13.52
C MET A 278 21.22 9.78 12.89
N LEU A 279 21.86 9.08 11.95
CA LEU A 279 22.98 9.61 11.19
C LEU A 279 22.57 10.83 10.36
N ARG A 280 21.43 10.78 9.65
CA ARG A 280 20.95 11.92 8.86
C ARG A 280 20.70 13.14 9.75
N GLU A 281 19.98 12.97 10.86
CA GLU A 281 19.74 14.05 11.82
C GLU A 281 21.05 14.65 12.36
N SER A 282 22.06 13.80 12.59
CA SER A 282 23.40 14.24 12.99
C SER A 282 24.11 15.02 11.88
N LEU A 283 24.04 14.51 10.65
CA LEU A 283 24.66 15.12 9.48
C LEU A 283 24.01 16.45 9.10
N ASP A 284 22.72 16.64 9.35
CA ASP A 284 22.02 17.92 9.10
C ASP A 284 22.64 19.06 9.93
N VAL A 285 23.01 18.79 11.18
CA VAL A 285 23.71 19.75 12.04
C VAL A 285 25.17 19.93 11.59
N ILE A 286 25.86 18.84 11.26
CA ILE A 286 27.25 18.88 10.80
C ILE A 286 27.39 19.62 9.47
N ALA A 287 26.40 19.52 8.58
CA ALA A 287 26.37 20.18 7.29
C ALA A 287 26.50 21.71 7.41
N TYR A 288 25.98 22.30 8.49
CA TYR A 288 26.16 23.73 8.79
C TYR A 288 27.64 24.10 8.91
N MET A 289 28.44 23.26 9.58
CA MET A 289 29.88 23.49 9.80
C MET A 289 30.73 23.10 8.59
N VAL A 290 30.38 22.01 7.90
CA VAL A 290 31.10 21.50 6.73
C VAL A 290 30.85 22.38 5.48
N GLY A 291 29.72 23.09 5.44
CA GLY A 291 29.33 23.96 4.34
C GLY A 291 29.19 23.19 3.02
N LYS A 292 29.75 23.71 1.93
CA LYS A 292 29.76 23.05 0.60
C LYS A 292 30.65 21.79 0.50
N GLY A 293 31.04 21.18 1.62
CA GLY A 293 31.80 19.93 1.58
C GLY A 293 30.85 18.77 1.30
N ASP A 294 31.18 17.92 0.32
CA ASP A 294 30.38 16.74 0.05
C ASP A 294 30.52 15.73 1.21
N ILE A 295 29.37 15.23 1.69
CA ILE A 295 29.29 14.12 2.62
C ILE A 295 28.53 13.02 1.91
N THR A 296 29.21 11.90 1.65
CA THR A 296 28.59 10.74 1.03
C THR A 296 28.49 9.61 2.05
N VAL A 297 27.28 9.17 2.36
CA VAL A 297 27.07 7.96 3.17
C VAL A 297 27.19 6.74 2.27
N GLN A 298 28.11 5.85 2.60
CA GLN A 298 28.31 4.62 1.85
C GLN A 298 27.17 3.64 2.11
N LYS A 299 26.92 2.77 1.13
CA LYS A 299 25.83 1.80 1.23
C LYS A 299 26.15 0.62 2.15
N GLN A 300 27.42 0.32 2.38
CA GLN A 300 27.87 -0.76 3.26
C GLN A 300 27.69 -0.38 4.73
N PHE A 301 27.45 -1.39 5.58
CA PHE A 301 27.28 -1.25 7.02
C PHE A 301 27.61 -2.58 7.70
N MET A 302 27.95 -2.51 8.98
CA MET A 302 28.17 -3.69 9.82
C MET A 302 27.25 -3.64 11.03
N ILE A 303 26.85 -4.82 11.49
CA ILE A 303 26.13 -5.00 12.74
C ILE A 303 27.11 -5.57 13.76
N ILE A 304 27.21 -4.91 14.91
CA ILE A 304 28.07 -5.31 16.03
C ILE A 304 27.18 -5.82 17.17
N ARG A 305 27.37 -7.07 17.57
CA ARG A 305 26.67 -7.70 18.71
C ARG A 305 27.69 -8.35 19.63
N ASP A 306 27.73 -7.95 20.90
CA ASP A 306 28.60 -8.59 21.90
C ASP A 306 30.05 -8.80 21.40
N GLU A 307 30.61 -7.79 20.70
CA GLU A 307 31.93 -7.77 20.03
C GLU A 307 32.05 -8.47 18.65
N ASP A 308 31.07 -9.25 18.22
CA ASP A 308 31.06 -9.86 16.88
C ASP A 308 30.60 -8.85 15.81
N GLU A 309 31.46 -8.60 14.81
CA GLU A 309 31.14 -7.77 13.65
C GLU A 309 30.64 -8.64 12.48
N THR A 310 29.41 -8.37 12.02
CA THR A 310 28.82 -9.05 10.86
C THR A 310 28.54 -8.05 9.75
N GLU A 311 29.16 -8.24 8.57
CA GLU A 311 28.74 -7.54 7.36
C GLU A 311 27.43 -8.13 6.85
N VAL A 312 26.40 -7.30 6.72
CA VAL A 312 25.09 -7.74 6.22
C VAL A 312 25.07 -7.56 4.69
N PRO A 313 24.93 -8.65 3.92
CA PRO A 313 24.89 -8.55 2.46
C PRO A 313 23.68 -7.73 2.03
N ARG A 314 23.90 -6.82 1.07
CA ARG A 314 22.82 -6.00 0.53
C ARG A 314 21.82 -6.86 -0.24
N PHE A 315 20.56 -6.70 0.10
CA PHE A 315 19.45 -7.23 -0.68
C PHE A 315 18.40 -6.14 -0.83
N ASP A 316 18.14 -5.70 -2.06
CA ASP A 316 17.11 -4.70 -2.35
C ASP A 316 15.92 -5.39 -3.02
N ASN A 317 14.74 -5.32 -2.39
CA ASN A 317 13.46 -5.68 -2.98
C ASN A 317 12.54 -4.46 -2.98
N GLU A 318 13.01 -3.38 -3.60
CA GLU A 318 12.26 -2.14 -3.71
C GLU A 318 10.94 -2.36 -4.45
N ILE A 319 9.86 -1.86 -3.87
CA ILE A 319 8.52 -1.97 -4.46
C ILE A 319 8.48 -1.07 -5.69
N GLU A 320 8.01 -1.61 -6.80
CA GLU A 320 7.86 -0.83 -8.04
C GLU A 320 6.42 -0.34 -8.18
N ALA A 321 6.18 0.92 -8.55
CA ALA A 321 4.84 1.34 -8.96
C ALA A 321 4.53 0.69 -10.30
N ASN A 322 3.85 -0.47 -10.27
CA ASN A 322 3.66 -1.37 -11.41
C ASN A 322 3.55 -0.67 -12.77
N ALA A 323 4.62 -0.78 -13.58
CA ALA A 323 4.76 -0.22 -14.93
C ALA A 323 4.19 -1.15 -16.02
N ASP A 324 3.48 -2.19 -15.60
CA ASP A 324 3.16 -3.40 -16.35
C ASP A 324 2.12 -3.19 -17.49
N ARG A 325 1.86 -1.95 -17.90
CA ARG A 325 0.77 -1.50 -18.79
C ARG A 325 1.22 -0.76 -20.05
N LEU A 326 2.51 -0.77 -20.37
CA LEU A 326 3.04 -0.05 -21.54
C LEU A 326 3.61 -1.06 -22.54
N THR A 327 2.77 -1.46 -23.50
CA THR A 327 3.21 -2.05 -24.76
C THR A 327 3.70 -0.97 -25.73
N ASP A 328 4.47 -1.36 -26.76
CA ASP A 328 4.93 -0.44 -27.80
C ASP A 328 3.76 0.28 -28.49
N GLU A 329 2.64 -0.43 -28.67
CA GLU A 329 1.42 0.14 -29.25
C GLU A 329 0.75 1.16 -28.32
N GLU A 330 0.67 0.87 -27.02
CA GLU A 330 0.16 1.81 -26.01
C GLU A 330 1.05 3.05 -25.90
N PHE A 331 2.37 2.90 -26.02
CA PHE A 331 3.30 4.03 -26.07
C PHE A 331 3.02 4.93 -27.28
N ALA A 332 2.88 4.34 -28.48
CA ALA A 332 2.55 5.11 -29.68
C ALA A 332 1.20 5.83 -29.54
N ARG A 333 0.17 5.15 -29.05
CA ARG A 333 -1.15 5.75 -28.77
C ARG A 333 -1.05 6.88 -27.74
N PHE A 334 -0.28 6.69 -26.67
CA PHE A 334 -0.02 7.70 -25.66
C PHE A 334 0.62 8.95 -26.25
N MET A 335 1.68 8.80 -27.04
CA MET A 335 2.36 9.94 -27.66
C MET A 335 1.45 10.73 -28.61
N VAL A 336 0.60 10.06 -29.39
CA VAL A 336 -0.37 10.73 -30.28
C VAL A 336 -1.42 11.51 -29.47
N ALA A 337 -1.99 10.89 -28.44
CA ALA A 337 -3.00 11.54 -27.59
C ALA A 337 -2.41 12.74 -26.84
N MET A 338 -1.21 12.57 -26.27
CA MET A 338 -0.50 13.67 -25.61
C MET A 338 -0.14 14.78 -26.57
N ASN A 339 0.34 14.48 -27.79
CA ASN A 339 0.65 15.52 -28.77
C ASN A 339 -0.57 16.39 -29.10
N ARG A 340 -1.75 15.79 -29.29
CA ARG A 340 -3.00 16.53 -29.50
C ARG A 340 -3.36 17.43 -28.31
N LEU A 341 -3.29 16.87 -27.10
CA LEU A 341 -3.51 17.67 -25.90
C LEU A 341 -2.48 18.82 -25.82
N PHE A 342 -1.22 18.58 -26.15
CA PHE A 342 -0.21 19.64 -26.18
C PHE A 342 -0.44 20.69 -27.27
N THR A 343 -1.01 20.36 -28.44
CA THR A 343 -1.24 21.31 -29.53
C THR A 343 -2.52 22.12 -29.35
N ASP A 344 -3.59 21.46 -28.89
CA ASP A 344 -4.95 21.99 -28.93
C ASP A 344 -5.35 22.68 -27.61
N THR A 345 -4.57 22.46 -26.54
CA THR A 345 -4.79 23.06 -25.21
C THR A 345 -4.26 24.50 -25.13
N PRO A 346 -5.00 25.45 -24.52
CA PRO A 346 -4.51 26.79 -24.19
C PRO A 346 -3.24 26.77 -23.33
N ASP A 347 -2.39 27.80 -23.43
CA ASP A 347 -1.08 27.83 -22.77
C ASP A 347 -1.12 27.60 -21.25
N VAL A 348 -2.16 28.09 -20.58
CA VAL A 348 -2.33 27.91 -19.12
C VAL A 348 -2.49 26.43 -18.76
N SER A 349 -3.37 25.71 -19.45
CA SER A 349 -3.60 24.28 -19.21
C SER A 349 -2.42 23.42 -19.71
N ARG A 350 -1.73 23.84 -20.79
CA ARG A 350 -0.49 23.19 -21.27
C ARG A 350 0.62 23.25 -20.21
N LYS A 351 0.80 24.40 -19.55
CA LYS A 351 1.77 24.58 -18.46
C LYS A 351 1.52 23.64 -17.28
N LYS A 352 0.26 23.33 -16.96
CA LYS A 352 -0.09 22.39 -15.88
C LYS A 352 0.37 20.97 -16.19
N ILE A 353 0.11 20.50 -17.41
CA ILE A 353 0.55 19.19 -17.90
C ILE A 353 2.07 19.11 -17.90
N SER A 354 2.76 20.10 -18.50
CA SER A 354 4.23 20.17 -18.50
C SER A 354 4.82 20.16 -17.09
N SER A 355 4.22 20.93 -16.17
CA SER A 355 4.68 21.02 -14.78
C SER A 355 4.52 19.68 -14.07
N ALA A 356 3.41 18.98 -14.28
CA ALA A 356 3.19 17.65 -13.71
C ALA A 356 4.23 16.63 -14.19
N PHE A 357 4.52 16.56 -15.50
CA PHE A 357 5.57 15.67 -16.02
C PHE A 357 6.98 16.08 -15.54
N ARG A 358 7.25 17.37 -15.38
CA ARG A 358 8.51 17.86 -14.81
C ARG A 358 8.66 17.39 -13.36
N PHE A 359 7.63 17.55 -12.53
CA PHE A 359 7.62 17.07 -11.16
C PHE A 359 7.74 15.54 -11.08
N PHE A 360 7.04 14.81 -11.95
CA PHE A 360 7.16 13.36 -12.05
C PHE A 360 8.60 12.93 -12.36
N ARG A 361 9.26 13.55 -13.35
CA ARG A 361 10.66 13.28 -13.68
C ARG A 361 11.59 13.58 -12.50
N ASN A 362 11.42 14.73 -11.85
CA ASN A 362 12.21 15.08 -10.66
C ASN A 362 12.05 14.02 -9.54
N GLY A 363 10.85 13.47 -9.37
CA GLY A 363 10.62 12.37 -8.43
C GLY A 363 11.39 11.10 -8.79
N ILE A 364 11.41 10.71 -10.07
CA ILE A 364 12.19 9.57 -10.55
C ILE A 364 13.70 9.76 -10.32
N GLU A 365 14.20 10.97 -10.55
CA GLU A 365 15.63 11.28 -10.45
C GLU A 365 16.11 11.47 -8.99
N SER A 366 15.19 11.76 -8.06
CA SER A 366 15.53 12.07 -6.67
C SER A 366 15.96 10.83 -5.87
N GLN A 367 17.11 10.94 -5.20
CA GLN A 367 17.62 9.93 -4.27
C GLN A 367 17.12 10.13 -2.83
N VAL A 368 16.50 11.27 -2.53
CA VAL A 368 15.98 11.61 -1.20
C VAL A 368 14.47 11.30 -1.17
N GLN A 369 14.05 10.45 -0.23
CA GLN A 369 12.67 9.93 -0.19
C GLN A 369 11.63 11.05 -0.02
N GLU A 370 11.90 12.03 0.86
CA GLU A 370 11.04 13.18 1.11
C GLU A 370 10.89 14.07 -0.13
N SER A 371 11.98 14.26 -0.88
CA SER A 371 11.99 15.02 -2.13
C SER A 371 11.23 14.28 -3.23
N ARG A 372 11.40 12.96 -3.33
CA ARG A 372 10.64 12.11 -4.26
C ARG A 372 9.14 12.16 -3.96
N PHE A 373 8.76 12.02 -2.68
CA PHE A 373 7.37 12.10 -2.23
C PHE A 373 6.72 13.45 -2.57
N THR A 374 7.38 14.55 -2.18
CA THR A 374 6.86 15.91 -2.43
C THR A 374 6.80 16.24 -3.91
N ALA A 375 7.71 15.72 -4.74
CA ALA A 375 7.66 15.86 -6.19
C ALA A 375 6.42 15.16 -6.78
N TYR A 376 6.13 13.91 -6.39
CA TYR A 376 4.92 13.22 -6.87
C TYR A 376 3.63 13.86 -6.40
N TRP A 377 3.58 14.38 -5.16
CA TRP A 377 2.43 15.14 -4.68
C TRP A 377 2.23 16.43 -5.49
N SER A 378 3.31 17.18 -5.73
CA SER A 378 3.27 18.41 -6.53
C SER A 378 2.81 18.15 -7.97
N ALA A 379 3.13 16.98 -8.54
CA ALA A 379 2.64 16.59 -9.84
C ALA A 379 1.12 16.36 -9.85
N LEU A 380 0.55 15.72 -8.82
CA LEU A 380 -0.89 15.56 -8.66
C LEU A 380 -1.59 16.90 -8.45
N GLU A 381 -1.07 17.77 -7.59
CA GLU A 381 -1.61 19.13 -7.40
C GLU A 381 -1.64 19.87 -8.75
N SER A 382 -0.52 19.86 -9.49
CA SER A 382 -0.42 20.52 -10.79
C SER A 382 -1.48 20.04 -11.81
N LEU A 383 -1.80 18.73 -11.84
CA LEU A 383 -2.80 18.17 -12.76
C LEU A 383 -4.24 18.50 -12.35
N THR A 384 -4.51 18.57 -11.05
CA THR A 384 -5.88 18.63 -10.51
C THR A 384 -6.35 20.06 -10.22
N LEU A 385 -5.42 21.04 -10.25
CA LEU A 385 -5.73 22.44 -10.07
C LEU A 385 -6.75 22.96 -11.10
N GLY A 386 -7.85 23.53 -10.63
CA GLY A 386 -8.87 24.16 -11.46
C GLY A 386 -9.89 23.21 -12.08
N VAL A 387 -9.89 21.93 -11.69
CA VAL A 387 -10.93 20.96 -12.12
C VAL A 387 -12.20 21.13 -11.29
N ALA A 388 -12.08 21.14 -9.97
CA ALA A 388 -13.23 21.29 -9.08
C ALA A 388 -13.75 22.74 -9.09
N PRO A 389 -15.08 22.95 -9.06
CA PRO A 389 -15.66 24.28 -9.00
C PRO A 389 -15.37 24.95 -7.65
N GLY A 390 -15.16 26.27 -7.67
CA GLY A 390 -14.90 27.08 -6.47
C GLY A 390 -13.45 26.98 -5.96
N THR A 391 -13.26 27.22 -4.66
CA THR A 391 -11.97 27.15 -3.97
C THR A 391 -11.97 25.98 -2.98
N PRO A 392 -11.85 24.72 -3.45
CA PRO A 392 -11.72 23.56 -2.57
C PRO A 392 -10.51 23.72 -1.64
N SER A 393 -10.53 23.05 -0.48
CA SER A 393 -9.35 22.99 0.38
C SER A 393 -8.16 22.34 -0.35
N HIS A 394 -6.94 22.58 0.15
CA HIS A 394 -5.70 22.11 -0.49
C HIS A 394 -5.68 20.60 -0.74
N GLU A 395 -6.29 19.77 0.10
CA GLU A 395 -6.37 18.32 -0.15
C GLU A 395 -7.55 17.93 -1.05
N GLN A 396 -8.67 18.65 -0.96
CA GLN A 396 -9.92 18.23 -1.59
C GLN A 396 -9.89 18.29 -3.12
N HIS A 397 -9.13 19.25 -3.70
CA HIS A 397 -9.01 19.34 -5.16
C HIS A 397 -8.31 18.11 -5.74
N VAL A 398 -7.26 17.59 -5.09
CA VAL A 398 -6.60 16.34 -5.48
C VAL A 398 -7.56 15.16 -5.33
N ILE A 399 -8.21 15.04 -4.17
CA ILE A 399 -9.06 13.88 -3.84
C ILE A 399 -10.25 13.77 -4.80
N SER A 400 -10.93 14.89 -5.08
CA SER A 400 -12.09 14.92 -5.96
C SER A 400 -11.79 14.47 -7.40
N VAL A 401 -10.53 14.53 -7.84
CA VAL A 401 -10.12 14.11 -9.19
C VAL A 401 -9.50 12.71 -9.17
N VAL A 402 -8.60 12.45 -8.22
CA VAL A 402 -7.86 11.18 -8.16
C VAL A 402 -8.78 10.02 -7.80
N ALA A 403 -9.72 10.18 -6.85
CA ALA A 403 -10.58 9.08 -6.43
C ALA A 403 -11.45 8.52 -7.58
N PRO A 404 -12.15 9.33 -8.40
CA PRO A 404 -12.85 8.83 -9.59
C PRO A 404 -11.95 8.12 -10.60
N CYS A 405 -10.74 8.63 -10.84
CA CYS A 405 -9.76 7.98 -11.71
C CYS A 405 -9.41 6.58 -11.20
N MET A 406 -9.17 6.45 -9.90
CA MET A 406 -8.84 5.19 -9.25
C MET A 406 -9.99 4.18 -9.27
N VAL A 407 -11.23 4.64 -9.08
CA VAL A 407 -12.44 3.81 -9.18
C VAL A 407 -12.56 3.17 -10.56
N LEU A 408 -12.47 3.97 -11.63
CA LEU A 408 -12.58 3.47 -13.01
C LEU A 408 -11.43 2.51 -13.36
N ASP A 409 -10.26 2.75 -12.79
CA ASP A 409 -9.07 1.94 -13.03
C ASP A 409 -9.05 0.63 -12.22
N TYR A 410 -9.85 0.52 -11.15
CA TYR A 410 -9.86 -0.65 -10.27
C TYR A 410 -10.17 -1.96 -11.02
N VAL A 411 -11.30 -2.00 -11.74
CA VAL A 411 -11.74 -3.20 -12.46
C VAL A 411 -10.78 -3.52 -13.60
N VAL A 412 -10.31 -2.49 -14.30
CA VAL A 412 -9.30 -2.60 -15.36
C VAL A 412 -8.05 -3.30 -14.80
N LYS A 413 -7.49 -2.83 -13.68
CA LYS A 413 -6.32 -3.45 -13.02
C LYS A 413 -6.55 -4.92 -12.67
N GLN A 414 -7.70 -5.25 -12.07
CA GLN A 414 -8.00 -6.64 -11.67
C GLN A 414 -8.04 -7.56 -12.89
N LEU A 415 -8.75 -7.16 -13.94
CA LEU A 415 -8.90 -7.97 -15.16
C LEU A 415 -7.58 -8.10 -15.92
N PHE A 416 -6.77 -7.05 -16.00
CA PHE A 416 -5.42 -7.14 -16.55
C PHE A 416 -4.53 -8.10 -15.76
N SER A 417 -4.55 -8.02 -14.42
CA SER A 417 -3.77 -8.94 -13.58
C SER A 417 -4.25 -10.38 -13.75
N LEU A 418 -5.56 -10.61 -13.89
CA LEU A 418 -6.10 -11.93 -14.17
C LEU A 418 -5.63 -12.44 -15.53
N ARG A 419 -5.79 -11.63 -16.58
CA ARG A 419 -5.34 -11.97 -17.94
C ARG A 419 -3.85 -12.34 -17.97
N LYS A 420 -3.01 -11.59 -17.26
CA LYS A 420 -1.56 -11.88 -17.15
C LYS A 420 -1.27 -13.20 -16.44
N VAL A 421 -1.95 -13.50 -15.32
CA VAL A 421 -1.70 -14.76 -14.61
C VAL A 421 -2.19 -15.96 -15.41
N LEU A 422 -3.30 -15.84 -16.14
CA LEU A 422 -3.78 -16.91 -17.03
C LEU A 422 -2.81 -17.16 -18.19
N ARG A 423 -2.27 -16.11 -18.81
CA ARG A 423 -1.20 -16.23 -19.83
C ARG A 423 0.05 -16.90 -19.28
N PHE A 424 0.37 -16.65 -18.01
CA PHE A 424 1.51 -17.28 -17.35
C PHE A 424 1.26 -18.79 -17.17
N ILE A 425 0.09 -19.16 -16.64
CA ILE A 425 -0.30 -20.57 -16.42
C ILE A 425 -0.33 -21.35 -17.75
N LEU A 426 -0.84 -20.75 -18.83
CA LEU A 426 -0.84 -21.37 -20.17
C LEU A 426 0.56 -21.74 -20.70
N ARG A 427 1.60 -21.07 -20.21
CA ARG A 427 2.99 -21.35 -20.59
C ARG A 427 3.63 -22.41 -19.70
N GLU A 428 2.96 -22.85 -18.63
CA GLU A 428 3.42 -23.96 -17.78
C GLU A 428 3.12 -25.31 -18.43
N PRO A 429 4.12 -26.19 -18.58
CA PRO A 429 3.87 -27.58 -18.94
C PRO A 429 2.99 -28.28 -17.88
N GLY A 430 2.00 -29.05 -18.32
CA GLY A 430 1.21 -29.92 -17.42
C GLY A 430 -0.03 -29.29 -16.77
N HIS A 431 -0.31 -28.00 -16.99
CA HIS A 431 -1.49 -27.32 -16.45
C HIS A 431 -2.29 -26.57 -17.54
N PRO A 432 -2.80 -27.26 -18.58
CA PRO A 432 -3.55 -26.60 -19.64
C PRO A 432 -4.88 -26.06 -19.10
N LEU A 433 -5.22 -24.81 -19.44
CA LEU A 433 -6.59 -24.30 -19.28
C LEU A 433 -7.48 -25.02 -20.29
N ARG A 434 -8.71 -25.40 -19.89
CA ARG A 434 -9.70 -26.01 -20.79
C ARG A 434 -10.06 -25.09 -21.97
N THR A 435 -10.04 -23.78 -21.73
CA THR A 435 -10.34 -22.75 -22.72
C THR A 435 -9.17 -21.76 -22.79
N PRO A 436 -8.10 -22.06 -23.55
CA PRO A 436 -6.90 -21.20 -23.61
C PRO A 436 -7.17 -19.77 -24.08
N GLU A 437 -8.22 -19.57 -24.89
CA GLU A 437 -8.61 -18.28 -25.46
C GLU A 437 -8.98 -17.25 -24.36
N ILE A 438 -9.33 -17.72 -23.15
CA ILE A 438 -9.67 -16.85 -22.01
C ILE A 438 -8.57 -15.82 -21.70
N ALA A 439 -7.31 -16.20 -21.91
CA ALA A 439 -6.15 -15.38 -21.63
C ALA A 439 -5.92 -14.28 -22.69
N SER A 440 -6.66 -14.32 -23.80
CA SER A 440 -6.64 -13.33 -24.88
C SER A 440 -7.91 -12.47 -24.97
N LEU A 441 -8.94 -12.76 -24.16
CA LEU A 441 -10.19 -12.01 -24.22
C LEU A 441 -10.00 -10.51 -23.95
N PRO A 442 -10.74 -9.64 -24.66
CA PRO A 442 -10.92 -8.24 -24.27
C PRO A 442 -11.50 -8.13 -22.86
N LEU A 443 -11.22 -7.04 -22.15
CA LEU A 443 -11.59 -6.92 -20.73
C LEU A 443 -13.10 -7.01 -20.49
N GLY A 444 -13.93 -6.42 -21.36
CA GLY A 444 -15.39 -6.51 -21.21
C GLY A 444 -15.92 -7.93 -21.41
N GLN A 445 -15.30 -8.73 -22.28
CA GLN A 445 -15.65 -10.15 -22.46
C GLN A 445 -15.17 -11.00 -21.27
N LEU A 446 -13.97 -10.73 -20.76
CA LEU A 446 -13.46 -11.39 -19.55
C LEU A 446 -14.35 -11.06 -18.33
N TYR A 447 -14.79 -9.81 -18.21
CA TYR A 447 -15.76 -9.39 -17.19
C TYR A 447 -17.09 -10.14 -17.34
N ALA A 448 -17.64 -10.24 -18.55
CA ALA A 448 -18.88 -10.98 -18.81
C ALA A 448 -18.75 -12.48 -18.47
N LEU A 449 -17.60 -13.09 -18.77
CA LEU A 449 -17.31 -14.48 -18.40
C LEU A 449 -17.35 -14.69 -16.89
N LEU A 450 -16.83 -13.73 -16.11
CA LEU A 450 -16.84 -13.80 -14.64
C LEU A 450 -18.23 -13.65 -14.02
N LYS A 451 -19.25 -13.27 -14.81
CA LYS A 451 -20.66 -13.28 -14.41
C LYS A 451 -21.32 -14.65 -14.61
N ASP A 452 -20.77 -15.47 -15.50
CA ASP A 452 -21.28 -16.79 -15.82
C ASP A 452 -20.76 -17.81 -14.79
N ALA A 453 -21.66 -18.30 -13.94
CA ALA A 453 -21.31 -19.21 -12.86
C ALA A 453 -20.75 -20.55 -13.36
N ASP A 454 -21.17 -21.05 -14.52
CA ASP A 454 -20.64 -22.28 -15.12
C ASP A 454 -19.21 -22.08 -15.59
N ARG A 455 -18.96 -20.99 -16.33
CA ARG A 455 -17.61 -20.65 -16.82
C ARG A 455 -16.64 -20.37 -15.69
N VAL A 456 -17.10 -19.72 -14.63
CA VAL A 456 -16.31 -19.51 -13.42
C VAL A 456 -15.97 -20.85 -12.74
N ARG A 457 -16.89 -21.81 -12.68
CA ARG A 457 -16.61 -23.16 -12.13
C ARG A 457 -15.57 -23.91 -12.97
N GLU A 458 -15.67 -23.86 -14.30
CA GLU A 458 -14.68 -24.43 -15.21
C GLU A 458 -13.29 -23.85 -14.96
N LEU A 459 -13.20 -22.51 -14.89
CA LEU A 459 -11.95 -21.82 -14.61
C LEU A 459 -11.38 -22.15 -13.23
N GLN A 460 -12.22 -22.23 -12.19
CA GLN A 460 -11.77 -22.60 -10.85
C GLN A 460 -11.17 -24.00 -10.81
N THR A 461 -11.75 -24.94 -11.57
CA THR A 461 -11.22 -26.30 -11.66
C THR A 461 -9.84 -26.31 -12.33
N ASP A 462 -9.61 -25.46 -13.34
CA ASP A 462 -8.29 -25.31 -13.96
C ASP A 462 -7.25 -24.70 -13.01
N LEU A 463 -7.70 -23.97 -11.98
CA LEU A 463 -6.86 -23.26 -11.02
C LEU A 463 -6.62 -24.03 -9.72
N GLN A 464 -7.02 -25.31 -9.63
CA GLN A 464 -6.91 -26.11 -8.39
C GLN A 464 -5.47 -26.20 -7.84
N HIS A 465 -4.45 -26.11 -8.70
CA HIS A 465 -3.03 -26.13 -8.29
C HIS A 465 -2.48 -24.74 -7.89
N PHE A 466 -3.32 -23.70 -7.94
CA PHE A 466 -2.97 -22.31 -7.67
C PHE A 466 -3.99 -21.71 -6.69
N PRO A 467 -4.03 -22.17 -5.43
CA PRO A 467 -5.09 -21.81 -4.48
C PRO A 467 -5.22 -20.30 -4.26
N TYR A 468 -4.11 -19.54 -4.28
CA TYR A 468 -4.18 -18.09 -4.19
C TYR A 468 -4.91 -17.47 -5.38
N VAL A 469 -4.55 -17.89 -6.60
CA VAL A 469 -5.19 -17.39 -7.83
C VAL A 469 -6.66 -17.80 -7.88
N MET A 470 -6.97 -19.04 -7.50
CA MET A 470 -8.35 -19.53 -7.38
C MET A 470 -9.17 -18.67 -6.42
N TYR A 471 -8.65 -18.37 -5.23
CA TYR A 471 -9.30 -17.48 -4.26
C TYR A 471 -9.53 -16.07 -4.84
N ARG A 472 -8.53 -15.50 -5.54
CA ARG A 472 -8.67 -14.19 -6.19
C ARG A 472 -9.73 -14.20 -7.30
N VAL A 473 -9.81 -15.26 -8.08
CA VAL A 473 -10.86 -15.44 -9.11
C VAL A 473 -12.23 -15.57 -8.47
N ARG A 474 -12.39 -16.36 -7.40
CA ARG A 474 -13.65 -16.45 -6.62
C ARG A 474 -14.11 -15.08 -6.13
N LYS A 475 -13.19 -14.31 -5.53
CA LYS A 475 -13.48 -12.95 -5.03
C LYS A 475 -13.87 -11.99 -6.16
N LEU A 476 -13.16 -12.04 -7.29
CA LEU A 476 -13.45 -11.19 -8.44
C LEU A 476 -14.79 -11.56 -9.11
N ALA A 477 -15.06 -12.86 -9.30
CA ALA A 477 -16.36 -13.33 -9.80
C ALA A 477 -17.50 -12.94 -8.84
N GLY A 478 -17.28 -13.04 -7.53
CA GLY A 478 -18.25 -12.65 -6.51
C GLY A 478 -18.68 -11.18 -6.61
N ILE A 479 -17.76 -10.26 -6.93
CA ILE A 479 -18.10 -8.84 -7.14
C ILE A 479 -18.69 -8.57 -8.54
N CYS A 480 -18.30 -9.35 -9.56
CA CYS A 480 -18.87 -9.26 -10.91
C CYS A 480 -20.28 -9.83 -11.00
N ALA A 481 -20.67 -10.73 -10.09
CA ALA A 481 -21.92 -11.49 -10.15
C ALA A 481 -23.20 -10.64 -10.28
N SER A 482 -23.19 -9.39 -9.81
CA SER A 482 -24.31 -8.47 -9.96
C SER A 482 -23.85 -7.02 -9.98
N PRO A 483 -24.57 -6.11 -10.69
CA PRO A 483 -24.25 -4.69 -10.69
C PRO A 483 -24.18 -4.06 -9.28
N GLU A 484 -25.04 -4.50 -8.36
CA GLU A 484 -25.08 -4.00 -6.97
C GLU A 484 -23.78 -4.31 -6.21
N LYS A 485 -23.34 -5.58 -6.21
CA LYS A 485 -22.05 -5.97 -5.60
C LYS A 485 -20.86 -5.24 -6.20
N MET A 486 -20.90 -4.96 -7.51
CA MET A 486 -19.88 -4.15 -8.16
C MET A 486 -19.91 -2.70 -7.66
N ALA A 487 -21.10 -2.07 -7.59
CA ALA A 487 -21.26 -0.72 -7.06
C ALA A 487 -20.73 -0.61 -5.62
N ASP A 488 -21.12 -1.55 -4.75
CA ASP A 488 -20.68 -1.58 -3.35
C ASP A 488 -19.16 -1.71 -3.27
N LYS A 489 -18.57 -2.58 -4.10
CA LYS A 489 -17.11 -2.76 -4.11
C LYS A 489 -16.38 -1.51 -4.58
N LEU A 490 -16.89 -0.84 -5.62
CA LEU A 490 -16.33 0.40 -6.13
C LEU A 490 -16.47 1.54 -5.11
N GLY A 491 -17.58 1.61 -4.38
CA GLY A 491 -17.80 2.56 -3.29
C GLY A 491 -16.79 2.39 -2.16
N GLN A 492 -16.63 1.15 -1.66
CA GLN A 492 -15.60 0.82 -0.67
C GLN A 492 -14.18 1.14 -1.16
N HIS A 493 -13.90 0.92 -2.45
CA HIS A 493 -12.60 1.27 -3.02
C HIS A 493 -12.39 2.79 -3.06
N ALA A 494 -13.40 3.56 -3.45
CA ALA A 494 -13.36 5.03 -3.43
C ALA A 494 -13.08 5.56 -2.03
N GLU A 495 -13.78 5.05 -1.01
CA GLU A 495 -13.55 5.41 0.39
C GLU A 495 -12.14 5.09 0.85
N LYS A 496 -11.63 3.88 0.54
CA LYS A 496 -10.26 3.48 0.87
C LYS A 496 -9.21 4.40 0.23
N VAL A 497 -9.38 4.74 -1.06
CA VAL A 497 -8.49 5.66 -1.76
C VAL A 497 -8.54 7.05 -1.13
N THR A 498 -9.73 7.56 -0.82
CA THR A 498 -9.91 8.85 -0.15
C THR A 498 -9.21 8.90 1.21
N ARG A 499 -9.41 7.89 2.07
CA ARG A 499 -8.71 7.77 3.37
C ARG A 499 -7.19 7.80 3.19
N HIS A 500 -6.68 7.06 2.20
CA HIS A 500 -5.25 7.04 1.95
C HIS A 500 -4.70 8.37 1.40
N LEU A 501 -5.43 9.05 0.52
CA LEU A 501 -5.03 10.38 0.03
C LEU A 501 -4.96 11.41 1.17
N HIS A 502 -5.86 11.33 2.16
CA HIS A 502 -5.75 12.16 3.37
C HIS A 502 -4.47 11.87 4.18
N ARG A 503 -4.09 10.59 4.33
CA ARG A 503 -2.81 10.20 4.96
C ARG A 503 -1.61 10.77 4.20
N LEU A 504 -1.62 10.65 2.87
CA LEU A 504 -0.56 11.18 2.02
C LEU A 504 -0.45 12.70 2.14
N TYR A 505 -1.58 13.41 2.23
CA TYR A 505 -1.59 14.84 2.48
C TYR A 505 -1.05 15.21 3.87
N LEU A 506 -1.39 14.44 4.91
CA LEU A 506 -0.85 14.63 6.25
C LEU A 506 0.68 14.51 6.23
N LEU A 507 1.22 13.43 5.64
CA LEU A 507 2.65 13.25 5.50
C LEU A 507 3.30 14.38 4.70
N ARG A 508 2.68 14.82 3.60
CA ARG A 508 3.17 15.97 2.81
C ARG A 508 3.32 17.20 3.69
N ASN A 509 2.32 17.51 4.52
CA ASN A 509 2.38 18.66 5.41
C ASN A 509 3.44 18.49 6.49
N THR A 510 3.62 17.29 7.04
CA THR A 510 4.69 17.00 8.01
C THR A 510 6.08 17.21 7.39
N ILE A 511 6.31 16.75 6.16
CA ILE A 511 7.58 16.95 5.44
C ILE A 511 7.82 18.43 5.19
N VAL A 512 6.82 19.13 4.64
CA VAL A 512 6.97 20.55 4.21
C VAL A 512 7.08 21.50 5.40
N HIS A 513 6.35 21.27 6.49
CA HIS A 513 6.28 22.22 7.61
C HIS A 513 7.18 21.87 8.79
N ASN A 514 7.42 20.58 9.03
CA ASN A 514 8.14 20.12 10.22
C ASN A 514 9.45 19.40 9.88
N ALA A 515 9.80 19.29 8.59
CA ALA A 515 10.90 18.44 8.11
C ALA A 515 10.83 16.99 8.65
N GLY A 516 9.62 16.54 9.02
CA GLY A 516 9.40 15.21 9.57
C GLY A 516 9.21 14.17 8.49
N THR A 517 9.58 12.93 8.78
CA THR A 517 9.44 11.79 7.87
C THR A 517 8.50 10.73 8.44
N SER A 518 8.23 9.70 7.66
CA SER A 518 7.49 8.51 8.12
C SER A 518 8.38 7.28 8.01
N PRO A 519 8.38 6.37 9.00
CA PRO A 519 9.01 5.05 8.86
C PRO A 519 8.50 4.24 7.65
N HIS A 520 7.36 4.64 7.07
CA HIS A 520 6.73 3.98 5.93
C HIS A 520 6.77 4.84 4.65
N ILE A 521 7.62 5.87 4.60
CA ILE A 521 7.68 6.80 3.47
C ILE A 521 7.91 6.08 2.14
N ASP A 522 8.67 4.98 2.10
CA ASP A 522 8.86 4.19 0.88
C ASP A 522 7.55 3.62 0.33
N LEU A 523 6.77 2.93 1.18
CA LEU A 523 5.48 2.35 0.79
C LEU A 523 4.49 3.45 0.38
N LEU A 524 4.45 4.54 1.15
CA LEU A 524 3.57 5.69 0.87
C LEU A 524 3.96 6.39 -0.43
N THR A 525 5.26 6.52 -0.71
CA THR A 525 5.77 7.13 -1.95
C THR A 525 5.40 6.29 -3.18
N VAL A 526 5.55 4.97 -3.10
CA VAL A 526 5.18 4.06 -4.20
C VAL A 526 3.68 4.07 -4.45
N ASN A 527 2.87 4.16 -3.39
CA ASN A 527 1.42 4.32 -3.53
C ASN A 527 1.04 5.68 -4.12
N LEU A 528 1.72 6.76 -3.75
CA LEU A 528 1.54 8.07 -4.34
C LEU A 528 1.92 8.09 -5.82
N GLU A 529 3.04 7.47 -6.19
CA GLU A 529 3.45 7.29 -7.59
C GLU A 529 2.39 6.51 -8.37
N HIS A 530 1.82 5.46 -7.77
CA HIS A 530 0.74 4.68 -8.36
C HIS A 530 -0.51 5.54 -8.63
N TYR A 531 -0.92 6.39 -7.68
CA TYR A 531 -2.03 7.32 -7.86
C TYR A 531 -1.77 8.35 -8.97
N LEU A 532 -0.55 8.89 -9.03
CA LEU A 532 -0.13 9.80 -10.10
C LEU A 532 -0.19 9.13 -11.47
N ARG A 533 0.40 7.94 -11.60
CA ARG A 533 0.37 7.17 -12.87
C ARG A 533 -1.06 6.84 -13.30
N ALA A 534 -1.91 6.38 -12.37
CA ALA A 534 -3.30 6.07 -12.67
C ALA A 534 -4.10 7.32 -13.11
N THR A 535 -3.83 8.47 -12.49
CA THR A 535 -4.44 9.76 -12.87
C THR A 535 -4.00 10.20 -14.27
N ILE A 536 -2.71 10.07 -14.60
CA ILE A 536 -2.18 10.32 -15.95
C ILE A 536 -2.79 9.34 -16.97
N SER A 537 -2.91 8.06 -16.61
CA SER A 537 -3.58 7.06 -17.46
C SER A 537 -5.05 7.40 -17.70
N ALA A 538 -5.77 7.87 -16.69
CA ALA A 538 -7.16 8.30 -16.84
C ALA A 538 -7.28 9.49 -17.80
N LEU A 539 -6.42 10.51 -17.66
CA LEU A 539 -6.31 11.63 -18.60
C LEU A 539 -6.11 11.12 -20.04
N PHE A 540 -5.12 10.26 -20.25
CA PHE A 540 -4.82 9.65 -21.54
C PHE A 540 -6.04 8.91 -22.13
N ASN A 541 -6.64 8.01 -21.35
CA ASN A 541 -7.75 7.18 -21.82
C ASN A 541 -8.97 8.04 -22.18
N ILE A 542 -9.29 9.09 -21.41
CA ILE A 542 -10.39 10.00 -21.73
C ILE A 542 -10.13 10.75 -23.03
N VAL A 543 -8.92 11.24 -23.27
CA VAL A 543 -8.56 11.92 -24.53
C VAL A 543 -8.66 10.99 -25.73
N VAL A 544 -8.28 9.71 -25.57
CA VAL A 544 -8.43 8.69 -26.62
C VAL A 544 -9.90 8.39 -26.91
N ILE A 545 -10.72 8.20 -25.88
CA ILE A 545 -12.16 7.88 -26.02
C ILE A 545 -12.94 9.08 -26.55
N HIS A 546 -12.55 10.30 -26.18
CA HIS A 546 -13.21 11.54 -26.56
C HIS A 546 -12.23 12.51 -27.23
N PRO A 547 -12.02 12.39 -28.56
CA PRO A 547 -11.07 13.22 -29.28
C PRO A 547 -11.36 14.73 -29.28
N THR A 548 -12.56 15.14 -28.87
CA THR A 548 -12.94 16.56 -28.73
C THR A 548 -12.41 17.20 -27.46
N VAL A 549 -11.88 16.40 -26.53
CA VAL A 549 -11.34 16.90 -25.26
C VAL A 549 -10.08 17.72 -25.53
N SER A 550 -10.11 18.97 -25.08
CA SER A 550 -9.08 19.95 -25.44
C SER A 550 -8.22 20.40 -24.26
N THR A 551 -8.57 20.04 -23.01
CA THR A 551 -7.82 20.42 -21.80
C THR A 551 -7.77 19.28 -20.78
N ALA A 552 -6.80 19.32 -19.87
CA ALA A 552 -6.73 18.35 -18.77
C ALA A 552 -7.93 18.49 -17.83
N GLU A 553 -8.42 19.72 -17.60
CA GLU A 553 -9.56 19.98 -16.74
C GLU A 553 -10.86 19.40 -17.32
N GLU A 554 -11.07 19.55 -18.63
CA GLU A 554 -12.19 18.92 -19.32
C GLU A 554 -12.09 17.39 -19.25
N ALA A 555 -10.90 16.83 -19.45
CA ALA A 555 -10.68 15.39 -19.36
C ALA A 555 -11.04 14.84 -17.97
N PHE A 556 -10.60 15.50 -16.90
CA PHE A 556 -10.91 15.08 -15.53
C PHE A 556 -12.38 15.29 -15.16
N THR A 557 -13.01 16.35 -15.66
CA THR A 557 -14.47 16.55 -15.53
C THR A 557 -15.24 15.42 -16.21
N ARG A 558 -14.82 14.99 -17.41
CA ARG A 558 -15.42 13.83 -18.09
C ARG A 558 -15.14 12.52 -17.37
N CYS A 559 -13.97 12.37 -16.74
CA CYS A 559 -13.65 11.22 -15.91
C CYS A 559 -14.60 11.12 -14.71
N GLN A 560 -14.82 12.23 -14.00
CA GLN A 560 -15.80 12.34 -12.91
C GLN A 560 -17.21 11.97 -13.39
N PHE A 561 -17.67 12.58 -14.49
CA PHE A 561 -18.97 12.29 -15.08
C PHE A 561 -19.11 10.80 -15.46
N THR A 562 -18.06 10.20 -16.02
CA THR A 562 -18.04 8.78 -16.41
C THR A 562 -18.13 7.88 -15.18
N SER A 563 -17.38 8.18 -14.13
CA SER A 563 -17.41 7.44 -12.86
C SER A 563 -18.80 7.51 -12.21
N GLU A 564 -19.38 8.69 -12.06
CA GLU A 564 -20.74 8.87 -11.53
C GLU A 564 -21.80 8.17 -12.40
N SER A 565 -21.62 8.24 -13.73
CA SER A 565 -22.47 7.57 -14.71
C SER A 565 -22.44 6.06 -14.58
N VAL A 566 -21.28 5.46 -14.29
CA VAL A 566 -21.13 4.03 -13.99
C VAL A 566 -21.80 3.70 -12.66
N PHE A 567 -21.54 4.47 -11.60
CA PHE A 567 -22.16 4.24 -10.29
C PHE A 567 -23.68 4.28 -10.33
N ARG A 568 -24.28 5.28 -11.00
CA ARG A 568 -25.74 5.41 -11.12
C ARG A 568 -26.38 4.28 -11.93
N GLU A 569 -25.68 3.71 -12.90
CA GLU A 569 -26.19 2.57 -13.66
C GLU A 569 -26.13 1.27 -12.86
N LEU A 570 -25.01 1.06 -12.15
CA LEU A 570 -24.81 -0.10 -11.28
C LEU A 570 -25.76 -0.06 -10.07
N ASN A 571 -25.96 1.13 -9.50
CA ASN A 571 -26.84 1.39 -8.38
C ASN A 571 -27.58 2.75 -8.55
N PRO A 572 -28.84 2.74 -9.01
CA PRO A 572 -29.64 3.96 -9.20
C PRO A 572 -29.91 4.78 -7.93
N LEU A 573 -29.65 4.23 -6.74
CA LEU A 573 -29.76 4.95 -5.47
C LEU A 573 -28.50 5.76 -5.13
N HIS A 574 -27.43 5.62 -5.91
CA HIS A 574 -26.15 6.27 -5.66
C HIS A 574 -26.26 7.81 -5.69
N GLY A 575 -25.77 8.46 -4.63
CA GLY A 575 -25.74 9.91 -4.49
C GLY A 575 -27.09 10.56 -4.13
N ILE A 576 -28.14 9.76 -3.85
CA ILE A 576 -29.46 10.27 -3.49
C ILE A 576 -29.55 10.46 -1.97
N THR A 577 -29.66 11.71 -1.54
CA THR A 577 -29.78 12.09 -0.12
C THR A 577 -31.22 12.33 0.30
N GLU A 578 -32.10 12.70 -0.63
CA GLU A 578 -33.51 12.96 -0.33
C GLU A 578 -34.30 11.66 -0.11
N LYS A 579 -34.71 11.43 1.15
CA LYS A 579 -35.41 10.20 1.56
C LYS A 579 -36.64 9.85 0.72
N LYS A 580 -37.41 10.85 0.27
CA LYS A 580 -38.59 10.64 -0.59
C LYS A 580 -38.19 10.08 -1.97
N VAL A 581 -37.18 10.67 -2.59
CA VAL A 581 -36.66 10.25 -3.91
C VAL A 581 -36.02 8.87 -3.80
N TYR A 582 -35.23 8.64 -2.74
CA TYR A 582 -34.64 7.33 -2.44
C TYR A 582 -35.71 6.25 -2.35
N THR A 583 -36.74 6.47 -1.53
CA THR A 583 -37.82 5.48 -1.32
C THR A 583 -38.59 5.20 -2.61
N ALA A 584 -38.81 6.22 -3.44
CA ALA A 584 -39.48 6.04 -4.73
C ALA A 584 -38.68 5.16 -5.69
N ILE A 585 -37.38 5.40 -5.82
CA ILE A 585 -36.49 4.61 -6.69
C ILE A 585 -36.30 3.19 -6.15
N ASP A 586 -36.14 3.04 -4.84
CA ASP A 586 -36.06 1.72 -4.19
C ASP A 586 -37.32 0.88 -4.44
N ASN A 587 -38.51 1.49 -4.37
CA ASN A 587 -39.77 0.85 -4.74
C ASN A 587 -39.81 0.46 -6.23
N GLN A 588 -39.29 1.30 -7.13
CA GLN A 588 -39.20 0.98 -8.56
C GLN A 588 -38.26 -0.20 -8.84
N LEU A 589 -37.12 -0.27 -8.13
CA LEU A 589 -36.20 -1.40 -8.20
C LEU A 589 -36.84 -2.69 -7.68
N LYS A 590 -37.54 -2.63 -6.54
CA LYS A 590 -38.24 -3.79 -5.94
C LYS A 590 -39.38 -4.29 -6.83
N ASN A 591 -40.09 -3.39 -7.49
CA ASN A 591 -41.21 -3.72 -8.38
C ASN A 591 -40.77 -4.05 -9.82
N GLY A 592 -39.47 -3.99 -10.13
CA GLY A 592 -38.91 -4.32 -11.44
C GLY A 592 -39.16 -3.29 -12.54
N THR A 593 -39.72 -2.12 -12.23
CA THR A 593 -39.92 -1.03 -13.21
C THR A 593 -38.63 -0.29 -13.56
N LEU A 594 -37.61 -0.41 -12.71
CA LEU A 594 -36.25 0.04 -12.96
C LEU A 594 -35.29 -1.14 -12.79
N SER A 595 -34.32 -1.29 -13.69
CA SER A 595 -33.31 -2.36 -13.63
C SER A 595 -31.91 -1.79 -13.49
N ARG A 596 -31.07 -2.47 -12.69
CA ARG A 596 -29.62 -2.20 -12.62
C ARG A 596 -28.93 -2.75 -13.88
N SER A 597 -27.87 -2.10 -14.34
CA SER A 597 -27.11 -2.50 -15.53
C SER A 597 -25.61 -2.17 -15.36
N ASP A 598 -24.75 -2.87 -16.11
CA ASP A 598 -23.30 -2.65 -16.13
C ASP A 598 -22.78 -2.33 -17.54
N ALA A 599 -23.66 -1.88 -18.45
CA ALA A 599 -23.32 -1.61 -19.84
C ALA A 599 -22.26 -0.51 -19.99
N ARG A 600 -22.33 0.58 -19.22
CA ARG A 600 -21.29 1.63 -19.25
C ARG A 600 -19.96 1.15 -18.69
N LEU A 601 -19.98 0.30 -17.66
CA LEU A 601 -18.75 -0.31 -17.16
C LEU A 601 -18.13 -1.20 -18.24
N ILE A 602 -18.92 -2.05 -18.92
CA ILE A 602 -18.44 -2.89 -20.02
C ILE A 602 -17.90 -2.04 -21.17
N ALA A 603 -18.58 -0.95 -21.55
CA ALA A 603 -18.11 -0.03 -22.58
C ALA A 603 -16.77 0.61 -22.20
N TRP A 604 -16.62 1.05 -20.95
CA TRP A 604 -15.34 1.54 -20.41
C TRP A 604 -14.26 0.46 -20.49
N LEU A 605 -14.54 -0.76 -20.04
CA LEU A 605 -13.60 -1.88 -20.09
C LEU A 605 -13.16 -2.21 -21.53
N ASN A 606 -14.07 -2.15 -22.49
CA ASN A 606 -13.76 -2.41 -23.90
C ASN A 606 -12.92 -1.31 -24.57
N ALA A 607 -12.87 -0.11 -23.99
CA ALA A 607 -11.98 0.95 -24.44
C ALA A 607 -10.51 0.70 -24.04
N HIS A 608 -10.27 -0.24 -23.13
CA HIS A 608 -8.92 -0.67 -22.74
C HIS A 608 -8.56 -1.99 -23.45
N HIS A 609 -7.41 -2.02 -24.12
CA HIS A 609 -6.97 -3.15 -24.94
C HIS A 609 -6.25 -4.27 -24.15
#